data_AF-A0A6V7JR77-F1
#
_entry.id   AF-A0A6V7JR77-F1
#
_cell.length_a   1.000
_cell.length_b   1.000
_cell.length_c   1.000
_cell.angle_alpha   90.00
_cell.angle_beta   90.00
_cell.angle_gamma   90.00
#
_symmetry.space_group_name_H-M   'P 1'
#
loop_
_entity.id
_entity.type
_entity.pdbx_description
1 polymer ?
#
loop_
_entity_poly.entity_id
_entity_poly.type
_entity_poly.pdbx_seq_one_letter_code
_entity_poly.pdbx_strand_id
1 'polypeptide(L)' 'SAQPTDDCPHQFGYFKIGDRSNCGQFMNCADGVGYKFDCPEGLAFNAETYRCDWPDQVPDCDAE' A
#
# COMPACT_ATOMS: atom_id res chain seq x y z
N SER A 1 6.02 -9.87 -17.67
CA SER A 1 6.96 -9.76 -16.53
C SER A 1 6.14 -9.62 -15.26
N ALA A 2 6.21 -10.63 -14.39
CA ALA A 2 5.51 -10.68 -13.09
C ALA A 2 6.47 -11.24 -12.01
N GLN A 3 7.78 -11.09 -12.23
CA GLN A 3 8.77 -11.70 -11.36
C GLN A 3 8.79 -10.93 -10.03
N PRO A 4 8.64 -11.62 -8.90
CA PRO A 4 8.78 -11.01 -7.58
C PRO A 4 10.25 -10.70 -7.30
N THR A 5 10.48 -9.75 -6.41
CA THR A 5 11.76 -9.51 -5.73
C THR A 5 11.54 -9.63 -4.22
N ASP A 6 12.60 -9.45 -3.43
CA ASP A 6 12.50 -9.48 -1.97
C ASP A 6 11.54 -8.40 -1.44
N ASP A 7 11.47 -7.25 -2.10
CA ASP A 7 10.65 -6.11 -1.68
C ASP A 7 9.27 -6.05 -2.37
N CYS A 8 9.17 -6.60 -3.58
CA CYS A 8 8.05 -6.34 -4.48
C CYS A 8 7.39 -7.64 -4.97
N PRO A 9 6.08 -7.85 -4.72
CA PRO A 9 5.34 -8.99 -5.28
C PRO A 9 5.40 -9.04 -6.81
N HIS A 10 5.41 -7.86 -7.45
CA HIS A 10 5.63 -7.69 -8.88
C HIS A 10 6.56 -6.50 -9.13
N GLN A 11 7.28 -6.53 -10.26
CA GLN A 11 8.22 -5.46 -10.64
C GLN A 11 7.63 -4.06 -10.65
N PHE A 12 6.33 -3.93 -10.91
CA PHE A 12 5.61 -2.65 -10.94
C PHE A 12 4.29 -2.76 -10.18
N GLY A 13 3.93 -1.70 -9.46
CA GLY A 13 2.64 -1.60 -8.80
C GLY A 13 2.69 -0.81 -7.50
N TYR A 14 1.52 -0.70 -6.87
CA TYR A 14 1.35 -0.14 -5.53
C TYR A 14 0.76 -1.21 -4.64
N PHE A 15 1.42 -1.49 -3.52
CA PHE A 15 1.05 -2.58 -2.64
C PHE A 15 0.88 -2.04 -1.22
N LYS A 16 -0.24 -2.39 -0.59
CA LYS A 16 -0.44 -2.09 0.84
C LYS A 16 0.72 -2.72 1.63
N ILE A 17 1.29 -1.97 2.56
CA ILE A 17 2.20 -2.50 3.57
C ILE A 17 1.65 -2.15 4.94
N GLY A 18 1.91 -3.02 5.93
CA GLY A 18 1.30 -2.89 7.25
C GLY A 18 0.04 -3.73 7.42
N ASP A 19 -0.50 -3.70 8.64
CA ASP A 19 -1.64 -4.50 9.08
C ASP A 19 -2.95 -3.68 9.07
N ARG A 20 -3.97 -4.15 9.78
CA ARG A 20 -5.26 -3.46 9.87
C ARG A 20 -5.18 -2.18 10.71
N SER A 21 -4.29 -2.12 11.71
CA SER A 21 -4.10 -0.94 12.56
C SER A 21 -3.10 0.07 11.99
N ASN A 22 -2.19 -0.36 11.10
CA ASN A 22 -1.20 0.50 10.44
C ASN A 22 -1.36 0.47 8.91
N CYS A 23 -2.56 0.82 8.44
CA CYS A 23 -2.94 0.71 7.04
C CYS A 23 -2.56 1.95 6.19
N GLY A 24 -1.94 2.96 6.80
CA GLY A 24 -1.57 4.23 6.16
C GLY A 24 -0.29 4.16 5.31
N GLN A 25 0.26 2.98 5.06
CA GLN A 25 1.52 2.82 4.34
C GLN A 25 1.35 1.98 3.08
N PHE A 26 2.12 2.28 2.05
CA PHE A 26 2.19 1.48 0.83
C PHE A 26 3.61 1.45 0.25
N MET A 27 3.85 0.44 -0.58
CA MET A 27 5.06 0.28 -1.37
C MET A 27 4.76 0.65 -2.82
N ASN A 28 5.50 1.59 -3.40
CA ASN A 28 5.59 1.76 -4.85
C ASN A 28 6.75 0.89 -5.35
N CYS A 29 6.46 -0.01 -6.29
CA CYS A 29 7.48 -0.82 -6.95
C CYS A 29 7.76 -0.28 -8.35
N ALA A 30 9.03 -0.06 -8.65
CA ALA A 30 9.52 0.27 -9.98
C ALA A 30 10.74 -0.58 -10.33
N ASP A 31 10.59 -1.40 -11.37
CA ASP A 31 11.61 -2.36 -11.83
C ASP A 31 12.11 -3.30 -10.71
N GLY A 32 11.19 -3.71 -9.84
CA GLY A 32 11.48 -4.61 -8.71
C GLY A 32 12.12 -3.93 -7.50
N VAL A 33 12.33 -2.61 -7.53
CA VAL A 33 12.80 -1.82 -6.39
C VAL A 33 11.60 -1.22 -5.65
N GLY A 34 11.50 -1.50 -4.35
CA GLY A 34 10.43 -1.00 -3.49
C GLY A 34 10.76 0.33 -2.82
N TYR A 35 9.83 1.28 -2.91
CA TYR A 35 9.88 2.57 -2.24
C TYR A 35 8.69 2.69 -1.29
N LYS A 36 8.96 2.86 0.00
CA LYS A 36 7.92 3.01 1.02
C LYS A 36 7.39 4.44 1.04
N PHE A 37 6.07 4.56 1.14
CA PHE A 37 5.36 5.83 1.25
C PHE A 37 4.32 5.76 2.36
N ASP A 38 4.15 6.89 3.04
CA ASP A 38 3.06 7.12 3.97
C ASP A 38 1.96 7.92 3.27
N CYS A 39 0.71 7.54 3.51
CA CYS A 39 -0.43 8.38 3.23
C CYS A 39 -0.42 9.63 4.12
N PRO A 40 -1.08 10.73 3.71
CA PRO A 40 -1.33 11.85 4.60
C PRO A 40 -1.96 11.40 5.92
N GLU A 41 -1.67 12.13 6.99
CA GLU A 41 -2.17 11.81 8.33
C GLU A 41 -3.70 11.60 8.33
N GLY A 42 -4.14 10.48 8.91
CA GLY A 42 -5.55 10.08 8.98
C GLY A 42 -6.09 9.35 7.75
N LEU A 43 -5.28 9.12 6.71
CA LEU A 43 -5.68 8.37 5.52
C LEU A 43 -5.06 6.98 5.46
N ALA A 44 -5.75 6.08 4.78
CA ALA A 44 -5.41 4.67 4.58
C ALA A 44 -5.13 4.39 3.12
N PHE A 45 -4.14 3.53 2.80
CA PHE A 45 -3.94 3.10 1.42
C PHE A 45 -5.04 2.11 1.00
N ASN A 46 -5.79 2.50 -0.02
CA ASN A 46 -6.82 1.69 -0.65
C ASN A 46 -6.23 0.95 -1.87
N ALA A 47 -6.07 -0.37 -1.73
CA ALA A 47 -5.53 -1.22 -2.81
C ALA A 47 -6.51 -1.43 -3.98
N GLU A 48 -7.80 -1.10 -3.83
CA GLU A 48 -8.78 -1.17 -4.91
C GLU A 48 -8.73 0.05 -5.82
N THR A 49 -8.49 1.24 -5.24
CA THR A 49 -8.43 2.52 -5.96
C THR A 49 -7.00 2.97 -6.27
N TYR A 50 -6.00 2.34 -5.63
CA TYR A 50 -4.59 2.70 -5.62
C TYR A 50 -4.33 4.14 -5.14
N ARG A 51 -5.06 4.57 -4.09
CA ARG A 51 -5.02 5.92 -3.52
C ARG A 51 -5.05 5.89 -2.01
N CYS A 52 -4.74 7.02 -1.38
CA CYS A 52 -5.00 7.24 0.03
C CYS A 52 -6.46 7.73 0.18
N ASP A 53 -7.31 6.90 0.78
CA ASP A 53 -8.72 7.19 1.05
C ASP A 53 -8.96 7.23 2.58
N TRP A 54 -10.16 7.64 2.98
CA TRP A 54 -10.58 7.57 4.38
C TRP A 54 -10.62 6.10 4.85
N PRO A 55 -10.21 5.79 6.10
CA PRO A 55 -10.16 4.41 6.59
C PRO A 55 -11.48 3.63 6.48
N ASP A 56 -12.63 4.29 6.62
CA ASP A 56 -13.97 3.69 6.49
C ASP A 56 -14.29 3.23 5.06
N GLN A 57 -13.53 3.69 4.06
CA GLN A 57 -13.63 3.28 2.66
C GLN A 57 -12.60 2.19 2.29
N VAL A 58 -11.79 1.71 3.24
CA VAL A 58 -10.74 0.71 3.01
C VAL A 58 -11.12 -0.61 3.69
N PRO A 59 -11.47 -1.67 2.93
CA PRO A 59 -12.00 -2.93 3.49
C PRO A 59 -11.12 -3.62 4.54
N ASP A 60 -9.80 -3.37 4.51
CA ASP A 60 -8.80 -3.98 5.39
C ASP A 60 -8.09 -2.95 6.28
N CYS A 61 -8.78 -1.88 6.70
CA CYS A 61 -8.25 -0.93 7.67
C CYS A 61 -9.20 -0.74 8.86
N ASP A 62 -8.68 -0.98 10.06
CA ASP A 62 -9.35 -0.75 11.34
C ASP A 62 -8.63 0.40 12.06
N ALA A 63 -8.62 1.60 11.46
CA ALA A 63 -8.07 2.79 12.10
C ALA A 63 -9.09 3.38 13.10
N GLU A 64 -9.37 2.62 14.16
CA GLU A 64 -10.12 3.08 15.34
C GLU A 64 -9.16 3.21 16.53
#